data_AF-A0A1C4SMZ1-F1
#
_entry.id   AF-A0A1C4SMZ1-F1
#
_cell.length_a   1.000
_cell.length_b   1.000
_cell.length_c   1.000
_cell.angle_alpha   90.00
_cell.angle_beta   90.00
_cell.angle_gamma   90.00
#
_symmetry.space_group_name_H-M   'P 1'
#
loop_
_entity.id
_entity.type
_entity.pdbx_description
1 polymer ?
#
loop_
_entity_poly.entity_id
_entity_poly.type
_entity_poly.pdbx_seq_one_letter_code
_entity_poly.pdbx_strand_id
1 'polypeptide(L)' 'MGLPEGHVTAVPGLSRTAQLKALGNGVVPHQATAALRTLLAAAHPHTAAHAA' A
#
# COMPACT_ATOMS: atom_id res chain seq x y z
N MET A 1 -6.03 -3.09 7.12
CA MET A 1 -5.01 -2.83 6.09
C MET A 1 -5.59 -2.49 4.71
N GLY A 2 -6.86 -2.80 4.36
CA GLY A 2 -7.37 -2.52 3.01
C GLY A 2 -6.87 -3.48 1.93
N LEU A 3 -6.43 -4.67 2.35
CA LEU A 3 -6.03 -5.76 1.46
C LEU A 3 -7.25 -6.59 1.09
N PRO A 4 -7.24 -7.27 -0.08
CA PRO A 4 -8.25 -8.29 -0.39
C PRO A 4 -8.32 -9.35 0.71
N GLU A 5 -9.49 -9.96 0.84
CA GLU A 5 -9.69 -11.06 1.78
C GLU A 5 -8.71 -12.21 1.49
N GLY A 6 -8.14 -12.80 2.54
CA GLY A 6 -7.19 -13.90 2.40
C GLY A 6 -5.78 -13.52 1.96
N HIS A 7 -5.50 -12.25 1.59
CA HIS A 7 -4.20 -11.84 1.02
C HIS A 7 -2.97 -12.28 1.83
N VAL A 8 -3.07 -12.27 3.17
CA VAL A 8 -2.04 -12.84 4.06
C VAL A 8 -2.53 -14.10 4.76
N THR A 9 -3.82 -14.21 5.07
CA THR A 9 -4.37 -15.25 5.94
C THR A 9 -4.69 -16.56 5.23
N ALA A 10 -4.78 -16.57 3.90
CA ALA A 10 -5.09 -17.74 3.10
C ALA A 10 -3.86 -18.33 2.38
N VAL A 11 -2.65 -17.98 2.80
CA VAL A 11 -1.41 -18.51 2.22
C VAL A 11 -1.10 -19.89 2.81
N PRO A 12 -1.08 -20.99 2.01
CA PRO A 12 -0.82 -22.33 2.51
C PRO A 12 0.55 -22.44 3.19
N GLY A 13 0.59 -23.10 4.35
CA GLY A 13 1.82 -23.29 5.12
C GLY A 13 2.33 -22.06 5.89
N LEU A 14 1.66 -20.90 5.79
CA LEU A 14 2.05 -19.70 6.52
C LEU A 14 1.50 -19.74 7.95
N SER A 15 2.40 -19.85 8.94
CA SER A 15 2.00 -19.89 10.36
C SER A 15 1.33 -18.60 10.81
N ARG A 16 0.45 -18.67 11.83
CA ARG A 16 -0.21 -17.48 12.40
C ARG A 16 0.79 -16.41 12.83
N THR A 17 1.92 -16.79 13.43
CA THR A 17 2.96 -15.85 13.84
C THR A 17 3.59 -15.16 12.63
N ALA A 18 3.84 -15.89 11.54
CA ALA A 18 4.36 -15.30 10.31
C ALA A 18 3.33 -14.36 9.65
N GLN A 19 2.04 -14.72 9.65
CA GLN A 19 0.97 -13.84 9.18
C GLN A 19 0.91 -12.53 9.95
N LEU A 20 0.95 -12.60 11.29
CA LEU A 20 0.95 -11.41 12.15
C LEU A 20 2.19 -10.54 11.92
N LYS A 21 3.37 -11.15 11.77
CA LYS A 21 4.60 -10.42 11.45
C LYS A 21 4.52 -9.73 10.09
N ALA A 22 3.98 -10.41 9.07
CA ALA A 22 3.79 -9.83 7.74
C ALA A 22 2.79 -8.67 7.76
N LEU A 23 1.66 -8.81 8.49
CA LEU A 23 0.67 -7.75 8.64
C LEU A 23 1.20 -6.57 9.45
N GLY A 24 1.93 -6.83 10.55
CA GLY A 24 2.45 -5.80 11.44
C GLY A 24 3.62 -5.00 10.87
N ASN A 25 4.44 -5.62 10.01
CA ASN A 25 5.57 -4.95 9.34
C ASN A 25 5.21 -4.46 7.94
N GLY A 26 4.02 -4.80 7.43
CA GLY A 26 3.57 -4.43 6.09
C GLY A 26 3.10 -2.99 6.01
N VAL A 27 2.94 -2.50 4.79
CA VAL A 27 2.43 -1.16 4.50
C VAL A 27 0.92 -1.20 4.31
N VAL A 28 0.23 -0.12 4.70
CA VAL A 28 -1.19 0.10 4.35
C VAL A 28 -1.25 0.60 2.89
N PRO A 29 -1.77 -0.18 1.91
CA PRO A 29 -1.71 0.19 0.50
C PRO A 29 -2.33 1.55 0.19
N HIS A 30 -3.46 1.91 0.82
CA HIS A 30 -4.09 3.21 0.60
C HIS A 30 -3.22 4.40 1.05
N GLN A 31 -2.49 4.25 2.17
CA GLN A 31 -1.55 5.27 2.62
C GLN A 31 -0.34 5.36 1.68
N ALA A 32 0.16 4.22 1.20
CA ALA A 32 1.23 4.19 0.20
C ALA A 32 0.81 4.86 -1.11
N THR A 33 -0.38 4.55 -1.64
CA THR A 33 -0.88 5.19 -2.86
C THR A 33 -1.02 6.70 -2.67
N ALA A 34 -1.53 7.16 -1.52
CA ALA A 34 -1.61 8.58 -1.22
C ALA A 34 -0.22 9.24 -1.18
N ALA A 35 0.74 8.64 -0.48
CA ALA A 35 2.11 9.14 -0.42
C ALA A 35 2.77 9.20 -1.80
N LEU A 36 2.60 8.16 -2.62
CA LEU A 36 3.13 8.13 -3.99
C LEU A 36 2.54 9.23 -4.86
N ARG A 37 1.22 9.48 -4.79
CA ARG A 37 0.60 10.60 -5.53
C ARG A 37 1.19 11.95 -5.11
N THR A 38 1.38 12.18 -3.80
CA THR A 38 2.00 13.41 -3.29
C THR A 38 3.43 13.57 -3.80
N LEU A 39 4.24 12.51 -3.72
CA LEU A 39 5.64 12.55 -4.16
C LEU A 39 5.75 12.78 -5.68
N LEU A 40 4.89 12.14 -6.48
CA LEU A 40 4.86 12.33 -7.93
C LEU A 40 4.43 13.76 -8.32
N ALA A 41 3.44 14.34 -7.63
CA ALA A 41 3.03 15.72 -7.85
C ALA A 41 4.15 16.72 -7.50
N ALA A 42 4.88 16.47 -6.41
CA ALA A 42 6.02 17.29 -6.02
C ALA A 42 7.20 17.15 -6.99
N ALA A 43 7.44 15.94 -7.51
CA ALA A 43 8.51 15.69 -8.46
C ALA A 43 8.25 16.34 -9.83
N HIS A 44 7.00 16.35 -10.32
CA HIS A 44 6.62 16.85 -11.64
C HIS A 44 5.58 17.99 -11.57
N PRO A 45 5.97 19.19 -11.10
CA PRO A 45 5.05 20.29 -10.80
C PRO A 45 4.30 20.86 -12.01
N HIS A 46 4.80 20.64 -13.24
CA HIS A 46 4.22 21.23 -14.46
C HIS A 46 3.04 20.43 -15.05
N THR A 47 2.77 19.21 -14.60
CA THR A 47 1.69 18.35 -15.14
C THR A 47 0.32 18.70 -14.57
N ALA A 48 0.26 19.29 -13.37
CA ALA A 48 -0.99 19.63 -12.68
C ALA A 48 -1.74 20.83 -13.29
N ALA A 49 -1.07 21.66 -14.08
CA ALA A 49 -1.64 22.91 -14.63
C ALA A 49 -2.50 22.71 -15.89
N HIS A 50 -2.46 21.55 -16.54
CA HIS A 50 -3.16 21.29 -17.82
C HIS A 50 -4.47 20.52 -17.70
N ALA A 51 -4.90 20.17 -16.48
CA ALA A 51 -6.12 19.38 -16.23
C ALA A 51 -7.31 20.22 -15.72
N ALA A 52 -7.23 21.55 -15.78
CA ALA A 52 -8.30 22.47 -15.39
C ALA A 52 -8.88 23.20 -16.59
#